data_AF-A0A941Y4Y5-F1
#
_entry.id   AF-A0A941Y4Y5-F1
#
_cell.length_a   1.000
_cell.length_b   1.000
_cell.length_c   1.000
_cell.angle_alpha   90.00
_cell.angle_beta   90.00
_cell.angle_gamma   90.00
#
_symmetry.space_group_name_H-M   'P 1'
#
loop_
_entity.id
_entity.type
_entity.pdbx_description
1 polymer ?
#
loop_
_entity_poly.entity_id
_entity_poly.type
_entity_poly.pdbx_seq_one_letter_code
_entity_poly.pdbx_strand_id
1 'polypeptide(L)'
;MIAHPRPNGATSRTVIDVAIGILVGLRGCTPDAAFAELVRVMHLTGMGIGSVAGGLVALASGSSSADHADAFNIWGDLVLRRRTIPLSAAS
;
A
#
# COMPACT_ATOMS: atom_id res chain seq x y z
N MET A 1 -1.56 33.69 18.81
CA MET A 1 -1.85 32.28 19.10
C MET A 1 -1.96 31.55 17.77
N ILE A 2 -0.83 31.09 17.23
CA ILE A 2 -0.77 30.40 15.92
C ILE A 2 -0.99 28.92 16.19
N ALA A 3 -2.13 28.39 15.73
CA ALA A 3 -2.42 26.97 15.81
C ALA A 3 -1.38 26.21 14.97
N HIS A 4 -0.47 25.50 15.64
CA HIS A 4 0.36 24.49 14.99
C HIS A 4 -0.58 23.39 14.46
N PRO A 5 -0.62 23.12 13.15
CA PRO A 5 -1.35 21.96 12.64
C PRO A 5 -0.72 20.71 13.26
N ARG A 6 -1.53 19.89 13.93
CA ARG A 6 -1.10 18.58 14.45
C ARG A 6 -0.68 17.74 13.22
N PRO A 7 0.59 17.30 13.10
CA PRO A 7 1.08 16.64 11.88
C PRO A 7 0.43 15.26 11.60
N ASN A 8 -0.44 14.77 12.48
CA ASN A 8 -0.92 13.40 12.44
C ASN A 8 -1.94 13.15 11.31
N GLY A 9 -2.69 14.18 10.88
CA GLY A 9 -3.69 14.06 9.81
C GLY A 9 -3.10 14.17 8.40
N ALA A 10 -2.09 15.03 8.21
CA ALA A 10 -1.42 15.19 6.93
C ALA A 10 -0.60 13.95 6.57
N THR A 11 0.14 13.39 7.54
CA THR A 11 0.88 12.15 7.33
C THR A 11 -0.04 10.98 7.01
N SER A 12 -1.21 10.87 7.66
CA SER A 12 -2.18 9.81 7.35
C SER A 12 -2.75 9.94 5.92
N ARG A 13 -3.04 11.17 5.47
CA ARG A 13 -3.55 11.40 4.10
C ARG A 13 -2.47 11.15 3.05
N THR A 14 -1.25 11.66 3.26
CA THR A 14 -0.11 11.39 2.39
C THR A 14 0.19 9.89 2.28
N VAL A 15 0.17 9.14 3.38
CA VAL A 15 0.41 7.69 3.36
C VAL A 15 -0.68 6.96 2.56
N ILE A 16 -1.94 7.36 2.67
CA ILE A 16 -3.03 6.81 1.87
C ILE A 16 -2.83 7.14 0.39
N ASP A 17 -2.48 8.38 0.04
CA ASP A 17 -2.26 8.79 -1.35
C ASP A 17 -1.08 8.02 -1.99
N VAL A 18 0.00 7.78 -1.24
CA VAL A 18 1.13 6.94 -1.69
C VAL A 18 0.68 5.49 -1.90
N ALA A 19 -0.07 4.92 -0.97
CA ALA A 19 -0.62 3.57 -1.10
C ALA A 19 -1.51 3.42 -2.35
N ILE A 20 -2.36 4.42 -2.63
CA ILE A 20 -3.17 4.48 -3.86
C ILE A 20 -2.25 4.49 -5.09
N GLY A 21 -1.23 5.36 -5.11
CA GLY A 21 -0.27 5.45 -6.22
C GLY A 21 0.47 4.14 -6.48
N ILE A 22 0.84 3.42 -5.42
CA ILE A 22 1.45 2.07 -5.52
C ILE A 22 0.46 1.10 -6.20
N LEU A 23 -0.79 1.04 -5.75
CA LEU A 23 -1.80 0.13 -6.32
C LEU A 23 -2.08 0.44 -7.80
N VAL A 24 -2.19 1.72 -8.15
CA VAL A 24 -2.34 2.18 -9.55
C VAL A 24 -1.15 1.72 -10.38
N GLY A 25 0.08 1.96 -9.92
CA GLY A 25 1.29 1.58 -10.65
C GLY A 25 1.50 0.06 -10.77
N LEU A 26 0.97 -0.73 -9.84
CA LEU A 26 1.06 -2.20 -9.86
C LEU A 26 -0.04 -2.86 -10.69
N ARG A 27 -1.28 -2.34 -10.64
CA ARG A 27 -2.46 -2.98 -11.25
C ARG A 27 -3.00 -2.27 -12.48
N GLY A 28 -2.54 -1.06 -12.79
CA GLY A 28 -3.06 -0.23 -13.89
C GLY A 28 -4.53 0.19 -13.68
N CYS A 29 -5.00 0.21 -12.44
CA CYS A 29 -6.38 0.59 -12.11
C CYS A 29 -6.52 2.11 -11.88
N THR A 30 -7.75 2.59 -11.73
CA THR A 30 -8.02 4.00 -11.38
C THR A 30 -7.76 4.27 -9.89
N PRO A 31 -7.50 5.53 -9.50
CA PRO A 31 -7.34 5.92 -8.10
C PRO A 31 -8.53 5.52 -7.21
N ASP A 32 -9.77 5.68 -7.70
CA ASP A 32 -10.98 5.24 -7.00
C ASP A 32 -11.01 3.73 -6.79
N ALA A 33 -10.64 2.94 -7.81
CA ALA A 33 -10.58 1.49 -7.69
C ALA A 33 -9.49 1.04 -6.70
N ALA A 34 -8.35 1.73 -6.68
CA ALA A 34 -7.29 1.51 -5.71
C ALA A 34 -7.72 1.86 -4.27
N PHE A 35 -8.45 2.96 -4.09
CA PHE A 35 -9.00 3.31 -2.78
C PHE A 35 -10.07 2.32 -2.32
N ALA A 36 -10.96 1.87 -3.21
CA ALA A 36 -11.94 0.84 -2.89
C ALA A 36 -11.29 -0.48 -2.46
N GLU A 37 -10.14 -0.83 -3.04
CA GLU A 37 -9.34 -2.00 -2.61
C GLU A 37 -8.75 -1.81 -1.21
N LEU A 38 -8.24 -0.63 -0.87
CA LEU A 38 -7.79 -0.31 0.49
C LEU A 38 -8.93 -0.49 1.51
N VAL A 39 -10.13 0.02 1.20
CA VAL A 39 -11.32 -0.12 2.04
C VAL A 39 -11.77 -1.58 2.14
N ARG A 40 -11.70 -2.36 1.06
CA ARG A 40 -11.99 -3.79 1.09
C ARG A 40 -11.07 -4.52 2.07
N VAL A 41 -9.76 -4.29 1.99
CA VAL A 41 -8.77 -4.92 2.90
C VAL A 41 -8.95 -4.45 4.34
N MET A 42 -9.27 -3.17 4.56
CA MET A 42 -9.66 -2.64 5.87
C MET A 42 -10.82 -3.43 6.47
N HIS A 43 -11.90 -3.67 5.72
CA HIS A 43 -13.03 -4.47 6.22
C HIS A 43 -12.68 -5.94 6.46
N LEU A 44 -11.85 -6.54 5.59
CA LEU A 44 -11.44 -7.95 5.74
C LEU A 44 -10.53 -8.18 6.96
N THR A 45 -9.71 -7.18 7.30
CA THR A 45 -8.71 -7.29 8.37
C THR A 45 -9.15 -6.67 9.70
N GLY A 46 -10.16 -5.80 9.68
CA GLY A 46 -10.57 -5.00 10.83
C GLY A 46 -9.58 -3.90 11.23
N MET A 47 -8.49 -3.72 10.49
CA MET A 47 -7.49 -2.67 10.74
C MET A 47 -7.99 -1.31 10.25
N GLY A 48 -7.51 -0.22 10.85
CA GLY A 48 -7.76 1.12 10.33
C GLY A 48 -7.07 1.36 8.97
N ILE A 49 -7.69 2.18 8.11
CA ILE A 49 -7.19 2.44 6.75
C ILE A 49 -5.75 2.96 6.70
N GLY A 50 -5.34 3.77 7.69
CA GLY A 50 -3.96 4.25 7.81
C GLY A 50 -2.94 3.14 8.08
N SER A 51 -3.31 2.14 8.89
CA SER A 51 -2.46 0.97 9.16
C SER A 51 -2.31 0.08 7.92
N VAL A 52 -3.41 -0.13 7.18
CA VAL A 52 -3.39 -0.87 5.91
C VAL A 52 -2.51 -0.16 4.88
N ALA A 53 -2.69 1.15 4.71
CA ALA A 53 -1.89 1.96 3.78
C ALA A 53 -0.41 1.97 4.19
N GLY A 54 -0.10 2.16 5.47
CA GLY A 54 1.27 2.14 5.99
C GLY A 54 1.97 0.79 5.77
N GLY A 55 1.24 -0.32 5.97
CA GLY A 55 1.74 -1.67 5.70
C GLY A 55 2.13 -1.88 4.24
N LEU A 56 1.30 -1.40 3.30
CA LEU A 56 1.63 -1.48 1.87
C LEU A 56 2.85 -0.62 1.50
N VAL A 57 2.94 0.59 2.03
CA VAL A 57 4.10 1.45 1.79
C VAL A 57 5.38 0.78 2.31
N ALA A 58 5.34 0.20 3.51
CA ALA A 58 6.46 -0.53 4.07
C ALA A 58 6.86 -1.76 3.21
N LEU A 59 5.87 -2.51 2.71
CA LEU A 59 6.08 -3.64 1.79
C LEU A 59 6.76 -3.19 0.50
N ALA A 60 6.20 -2.17 -0.16
CA ALA A 60 6.74 -1.65 -1.42
C ALA A 60 8.13 -1.05 -1.25
N SER A 61 8.44 -0.53 -0.06
CA SER A 61 9.77 0.00 0.29
C SER A 61 10.79 -1.09 0.62
N GLY A 62 10.36 -2.36 0.71
CA GLY A 62 11.23 -3.48 1.09
C GLY A 62 11.54 -3.59 2.58
N SER A 63 10.82 -2.85 3.44
CA SER A 63 11.00 -2.83 4.90
C SER A 63 10.03 -3.75 5.67
N SER A 64 9.37 -4.68 4.98
CA SER A 64 8.42 -5.61 5.63
C SER A 64 9.18 -6.68 6.42
N SER A 65 9.21 -6.54 7.75
CA SER A 65 9.57 -7.65 8.66
C SER A 65 8.42 -8.66 8.71
N ALA A 66 8.74 -9.93 8.97
CA ALA A 66 7.84 -11.09 8.90
C ALA A 66 6.58 -11.02 9.80
N ASP A 67 6.50 -10.07 10.73
CA ASP A 67 5.39 -9.87 11.69
C ASP A 67 4.05 -9.42 11.06
N HIS A 68 4.04 -9.11 9.77
CA HIS A 68 2.86 -8.62 9.07
C HIS A 68 2.24 -9.65 8.10
N ALA A 69 2.73 -10.90 8.08
CA ALA A 69 2.51 -11.86 7.01
C ALA A 69 1.03 -12.19 6.63
N ASP A 70 0.09 -12.23 7.59
CA ASP A 70 -1.28 -12.72 7.31
C ASP A 70 -2.16 -11.74 6.52
N ALA A 71 -2.09 -10.43 6.81
CA ALA A 71 -2.76 -9.42 5.97
C ALA A 71 -2.00 -9.18 4.65
N PHE A 72 -0.76 -9.67 4.55
CA PHE A 72 0.18 -9.35 3.48
C PHE A 72 0.22 -10.40 2.38
N ASN A 73 -0.31 -11.62 2.58
CA ASN A 73 -0.40 -12.62 1.52
C ASN A 73 -1.27 -12.18 0.33
N ILE A 74 -2.28 -11.32 0.55
CA ILE A 74 -3.17 -10.84 -0.52
C ILE A 74 -2.42 -9.92 -1.51
N TRP A 75 -1.45 -9.13 -1.05
CA TRP A 75 -0.69 -8.19 -1.89
C TRP A 75 0.77 -8.62 -2.14
N GLY A 76 1.30 -9.51 -1.31
CA GLY A 76 2.64 -10.08 -1.44
C GLY A 76 2.81 -10.86 -2.73
N ASP A 77 1.84 -11.69 -3.12
CA ASP A 77 1.84 -12.40 -4.42
C ASP A 77 1.86 -11.41 -5.61
N LEU A 78 1.15 -10.28 -5.51
CA LEU A 78 1.14 -9.25 -6.56
C LEU A 78 2.47 -8.50 -6.67
N VAL A 79 3.10 -8.17 -5.54
CA VAL A 79 4.42 -7.51 -5.51
C VAL A 79 5.52 -8.46 -5.97
N LEU A 80 5.46 -9.74 -5.56
CA LEU A 80 6.41 -10.78 -5.96
C LEU A 80 6.30 -11.08 -7.46
N ARG A 81 5.09 -11.19 -8.02
CA ARG A 81 4.87 -11.41 -9.47
C ARG A 81 5.50 -10.33 -10.36
N ARG A 82 5.56 -9.08 -9.90
CA ARG A 82 6.23 -8.00 -10.64
C ARG A 82 7.75 -8.08 -10.55
N ARG A 83 8.29 -8.57 -9.42
CA ARG A 83 9.75 -8.79 -9.25
C ARG A 83 10.27 -9.96 -10.07
N THR A 84 9.39 -10.90 -10.44
CA THR A 84 9.74 -12.11 -11.20
C THR A 84 9.56 -12.00 -12.70
N ILE A 85 9.50 -10.80 -13.29
CA ILE A 85 9.79 -10.65 -14.72
C ILE A 85 11.31 -10.52 -14.86
N PRO A 86 12.05 -11.60 -15.17
CA PRO A 86 13.44 -11.44 -15.55
C PRO A 86 13.49 -10.58 -16.81
N LEU A 87 14.26 -9.49 -16.75
CA LEU A 87 14.78 -8.78 -17.93
C LEU A 87 15.76 -9.73 -18.64
N SER A 88 15.26 -10.79 -19.25
CA SER A 88 16.03 -11.73 -20.05
C SER A 88 15.16 -12.30 -21.16
N ALA A 89 14.87 -11.46 -22.14
CA ALA A 89 14.43 -11.84 -23.48
C ALA A 89 14.57 -10.63 -24.40
N ALA A 90 15.81 -10.18 -24.61
CA ALA A 90 16.17 -9.34 -25.75
C ALA A 90 17.58 -9.74 -26.16
N SER A 91 17.67 -10.71 -27.07
CA SER A 91 18.82 -11.00 -27.91
C SER A 91 18.32 -11.20 -29.32
#